data_AF-A0A257LR72-F1
#
_entry.id   AF-A0A257LR72-F1
#
_cell.length_a   1.000
_cell.length_b   1.000
_cell.length_c   1.000
_cell.angle_alpha   90.00
_cell.angle_beta   90.00
_cell.angle_gamma   90.00
#
_symmetry.space_group_name_H-M   'P 1'
#
loop_
_entity.id
_entity.type
_entity.pdbx_description
1 polymer ?
#
loop_
_entity_poly.entity_id
_entity_poly.type
_entity_poly.pdbx_seq_one_letter_code
_entity_poly.pdbx_strand_id
1 'polypeptide(L)' 'MKALMSQRAKDVLADPRAKGQLRAFLAAKSSQGSAASADEQPTVIELRTADGRTVRLLPRVWSPSSATEVASAR' A
#
# COMPACT_ATOMS: atom_id res chain seq x y z
N MET A 1 -5.94 9.97 -7.27
CA MET A 1 -5.57 8.95 -6.25
C MET A 1 -6.69 8.84 -5.21
N LYS A 2 -7.60 7.85 -5.31
CA LYS A 2 -8.77 7.73 -4.40
C LYS A 2 -8.60 6.70 -3.26
N ALA A 3 -7.49 5.96 -3.20
CA ALA A 3 -7.28 4.89 -2.21
C ALA A 3 -6.81 5.37 -0.82
N LEU A 4 -6.29 6.60 -0.71
CA LEU A 4 -5.73 7.15 0.55
C LEU A 4 -6.77 7.86 1.44
N MET A 5 -8.07 7.63 1.21
CA MET A 5 -9.16 8.33 1.92
C MET A 5 -9.94 7.45 2.90
N SER A 6 -9.60 6.17 3.04
CA SER A 6 -10.22 5.33 4.06
C SER A 6 -9.81 5.76 5.47
N GLN A 7 -10.71 5.60 6.45
CA GLN A 7 -10.42 5.91 7.85
C GLN A 7 -9.16 5.15 8.33
N ARG A 8 -9.02 3.88 7.94
CA ARG A 8 -7.83 3.07 8.26
C ARG A 8 -6.53 3.63 7.68
N ALA A 9 -6.56 4.22 6.47
CA ALA A 9 -5.37 4.84 5.91
C ALA A 9 -4.96 6.08 6.72
N LYS A 10 -5.94 6.85 7.22
CA LYS A 10 -5.67 7.99 8.12
C LYS A 10 -5.06 7.50 9.44
N ASP A 11 -5.59 6.43 10.01
CA ASP A 11 -5.09 5.87 11.27
C ASP A 11 -3.64 5.38 11.13
N VAL A 12 -3.31 4.71 10.01
CA VAL A 12 -1.92 4.32 9.68
C VAL A 12 -0.99 5.53 9.52
N LEU A 13 -1.47 6.62 8.95
CA LEU A 13 -0.68 7.84 8.78
C LEU A 13 -0.55 8.65 10.09
N ALA A 14 -1.47 8.47 11.04
CA ALA A 14 -1.45 9.09 12.35
C ALA A 14 -0.51 8.36 13.33
N ASP A 15 -0.37 7.04 13.22
CA ASP A 15 0.57 6.26 14.03
C ASP A 15 2.01 6.38 13.45
N PRO A 16 2.99 6.92 14.20
CA PRO A 16 4.34 7.15 13.69
C PRO A 16 5.09 5.84 13.35
N ARG A 17 4.78 4.74 14.05
CA ARG A 17 5.39 3.42 13.81
C ARG A 17 4.79 2.80 12.55
N ALA A 18 3.47 2.81 12.43
CA ALA A 18 2.77 2.30 11.25
C ALA A 18 3.13 3.09 9.99
N LYS A 19 3.27 4.41 10.10
CA LYS A 19 3.74 5.29 9.03
C LYS A 19 5.17 4.97 8.59
N GLY A 20 6.07 4.66 9.54
CA GLY A 20 7.43 4.22 9.24
C GLY A 20 7.45 2.92 8.44
N GLN A 21 6.65 1.93 8.87
CA GLN A 21 6.50 0.65 8.17
C GLN A 21 5.92 0.81 6.77
N LEU A 22 4.90 1.68 6.60
CA LEU A 22 4.32 1.98 5.30
C LEU A 22 5.36 2.62 4.36
N ARG A 23 6.16 3.57 4.85
CA ARG A 23 7.23 4.19 4.06
C ARG A 23 8.30 3.19 3.65
N ALA A 24 8.72 2.31 4.56
CA ALA A 24 9.69 1.26 4.26
C ALA A 24 9.16 0.32 3.17
N PHE A 25 7.89 -0.10 3.27
CA PHE A 25 7.22 -0.90 2.26
C PHE A 25 7.20 -0.20 0.88
N LEU A 26 6.79 1.07 0.84
CA LEU A 26 6.74 1.83 -0.41
C LEU A 26 8.13 2.07 -1.02
N ALA A 27 9.13 2.36 -0.18
CA ALA A 27 10.51 2.53 -0.61
C ALA A 27 11.06 1.24 -1.23
N ALA A 28 10.93 0.10 -0.52
CA ALA A 28 11.33 -1.21 -1.03
C ALA A 28 10.66 -1.51 -2.38
N LYS A 29 9.34 -1.28 -2.48
CA LYS A 29 8.60 -1.53 -3.72
C LYS A 29 8.99 -0.59 -4.86
N SER A 30 9.32 0.67 -4.56
CA SER A 30 9.78 1.65 -5.57
C SER A 30 11.18 1.34 -6.10
N SER A 31 12.06 0.79 -5.27
CA SER A 31 13.41 0.37 -5.64
C SER A 31 13.43 -0.89 -6.51
N GLN A 32 12.34 -1.64 -6.54
CA GLN A 32 12.20 -2.89 -7.30
C GLN A 32 11.61 -2.76 -8.69
N GLY A 33 11.62 -1.54 -9.26
CA GLY A 33 11.34 -1.23 -10.66
C GLY A 33 10.70 -2.34 -11.50
N SER A 34 9.38 -2.30 -11.66
CA SER A 34 8.55 -3.03 -12.64
C SER A 34 8.72 -4.55 -12.84
N ALA A 35 9.63 -5.26 -12.17
CA ALA A 35 9.93 -6.66 -12.50
C ALA A 35 9.86 -7.64 -11.32
N ALA A 36 9.55 -7.20 -10.10
CA ALA A 36 9.49 -8.12 -8.97
C ALA A 36 8.10 -8.75 -8.79
N SER A 37 8.02 -9.99 -9.28
CA SER A 37 7.04 -11.02 -8.95
C SER A 37 6.65 -11.01 -7.47
N ALA A 38 5.39 -11.33 -7.23
CA ALA A 38 4.64 -11.16 -5.99
C ALA A 38 5.05 -12.07 -4.80
N ASP A 39 6.33 -12.39 -4.63
CA ASP A 39 6.82 -13.33 -3.59
C ASP A 39 7.76 -12.69 -2.55
N GLU A 40 7.69 -11.38 -2.35
CA GLU A 40 8.38 -10.77 -1.22
C GLU A 40 7.51 -10.78 0.02
N GLN A 41 8.14 -11.24 1.11
CA GLN A 41 7.55 -11.39 2.43
C GLN A 41 6.53 -10.28 2.72
N PRO A 42 5.31 -10.65 3.18
CA PRO A 42 4.29 -9.66 3.49
C PRO A 42 4.85 -8.70 4.55
N THR A 43 5.17 -7.47 4.14
CA THR A 43 5.54 -6.41 5.08
C THR A 43 4.28 -6.05 5.84
N VAL A 44 4.10 -6.66 7.01
CA VAL A 44 2.95 -6.42 7.86
C VAL A 44 3.12 -5.05 8.53
N ILE A 45 2.14 -4.18 8.34
CA ILE A 45 2.03 -2.93 9.07
C ILE A 45 1.25 -3.22 10.36
N GLU A 46 1.85 -2.93 11.50
CA GLU A 46 1.21 -3.01 12.80
C GLU A 46 0.64 -1.64 13.18
N LEU A 47 -0.68 -1.55 13.25
CA LEU A 47 -1.39 -0.36 13.70
C LEU A 47 -1.90 -0.58 15.12
N ARG A 48 -1.57 0.34 16.03
CA ARG A 48 -2.23 0.38 17.34
C ARG A 48 -3.48 1.25 17.25
N THR A 49 -4.63 0.69 17.57
CA THR A 49 -5.89 1.44 17.60
C THR A 49 -6.01 2.22 18.91
N ALA A 50 -6.86 3.25 18.91
CA ALA A 50 -7.15 4.05 20.11
C ALA A 50 -7.65 3.19 21.28
N ASP A 51 -8.35 2.08 20.99
CA ASP A 51 -8.81 1.10 22.00
C ASP A 51 -7.71 0.17 22.53
N GLY A 52 -6.43 0.43 22.22
CA GLY A 52 -5.29 -0.36 22.66
C GLY A 52 -5.09 -1.70 21.93
N ARG A 53 -5.87 -1.97 20.88
CA ARG A 53 -5.74 -3.20 20.09
C ARG A 53 -4.66 -3.04 19.02
N THR A 54 -4.00 -4.14 18.66
CA THR A 54 -3.05 -4.15 17.54
C THR A 54 -3.69 -4.81 16.33
N VAL A 55 -3.76 -4.09 15.22
CA VAL A 55 -4.28 -4.57 13.94
C VAL A 55 -3.11 -4.76 12.98
N ARG A 56 -3.07 -5.92 12.32
CA ARG A 56 -2.07 -6.26 11.29
C ARG A 56 -2.65 -5.99 9.91
N LEU A 57 -1.97 -5.15 9.14
CA LEU A 57 -2.40 -4.74 7.81
C LEU A 57 -1.39 -5.20 6.76
N LEU A 58 -1.91 -5.68 5.63
CA LEU A 58 -1.11 -6.08 4.48
C LEU A 58 -1.30 -5.02 3.38
N PRO A 59 -0.33 -4.11 3.18
CA PRO A 59 -0.43 -3.10 2.15
C PRO A 59 -0.41 -3.75 0.75
N ARG A 60 -1.36 -3.37 -0.11
CA ARG A 60 -1.38 -3.74 -1.52
C ARG A 60 -1.30 -2.49 -2.37
N VAL A 61 -0.39 -2.48 -3.34
CA VAL A 61 -0.31 -1.42 -4.35
C VAL A 61 -1.11 -1.86 -5.56
N TRP A 62 -2.05 -1.03 -5.99
CA TRP A 62 -2.76 -1.24 -7.24
C TRP A 62 -1.98 -0.56 -8.37
N SER A 63 -1.46 -1.35 -9.31
CA SER A 63 -0.96 -0.86 -10.59
C SER A 63 -2.09 -0.91 -11.64
N PRO A 64 -2.56 0.23 -12.17
CA PRO A 64 -3.48 0.25 -13.30
C PRO A 64 -2.70 -0.07 -14.58
N SER A 65 -2.34 -1.33 -14.80
CA SER A 65 -1.77 -1.79 -16.06
C SER A 65 -2.71 -2.80 -16.70
N SER A 66 -3.86 -2.30 -17.17
CA SER A 66 -4.74 -2.90 -18.20
C SER A 66 -5.91 -1.94 -18.47
N ALA A 67 -5.63 -0.67 -18.75
CA ALA A 67 -6.58 0.14 -19.49
C ALA A 67 -6.26 -0.11 -20.96
N THR A 68 -6.84 -1.18 -21.52
CA THR A 68 -6.76 -1.49 -22.94
C THR A 68 -7.21 -0.24 -23.70
N GLU A 69 -6.26 0.36 -24.41
CA GLU A 69 -6.48 1.34 -25.46
C GLU A 69 -7.38 0.69 -26.53
N VAL A 70 -8.69 0.91 -26.43
CA VAL A 70 -9.61 0.76 -27.56
C VAL A 70 -10.03 2.15 -27.98
N ALA A 71 -9.08 2.87 -28.56
CA ALA A 71 -9.36 4.02 -29.38
C ALA A 71 -8.84 3.73 -30.79
N SER A 72 -9.75 3.85 -31.77
CA SER A 72 -9.46 4.11 -33.18
C SER A 72 -9.23 2.92 -34.12
N ALA A 73 -10.34 2.39 -34.64
CA ALA A 73 -10.47 2.03 -36.06
C ALA A 73 -11.96 2.26 -36.42
N ARG A 74 -12.29 3.47 -36.87
CA ARG A 74 -12.42 3.90 -38.27
C ARG A 74 -13.74 3.46 -38.89
#